data_AF-A0A261FM72-F1
#
_entry.id   AF-A0A261FM72-F1
#
_cell.length_a   1.000
_cell.length_b   1.000
_cell.length_c   1.000
_cell.angle_alpha   90.00
_cell.angle_beta   90.00
_cell.angle_gamma   90.00
#
_symmetry.space_group_name_H-M   'P 1'
#
loop_
_entity.id
_entity.type
_entity.pdbx_description
1 polymer ?
#
loop_
_entity_poly.entity_id
_entity_poly.type
_entity_poly.pdbx_seq_one_letter_code
_entity_poly.pdbx_strand_id
1 'polypeptide(L)'
;MTFNPNDWAGQWESFEHYIASNDPAMQATWNQAEQAALSNPATAPMAAHGIRTFWSMACATTSPEQPLPIAGWRVDAHGDDGFALTWLAEDGGELGTFAYTVHHVVPKGLEGSPTTVFEAADASTDCPFRWLLAIDPMPARGAFAQGGLLSHLHFQYASDLHTLLDMSADRPAHCATRAGTPPCARMRARSTIAAPSSAPCIISTPECHLIQCRSRTAIGPQSHAYLRYG
;
A
#
# COMPACT_ATOMS: atom_id res chain seq x y z
N MET A 1 -2.79 8.71 -17.32
CA MET A 1 -3.03 7.25 -17.41
C MET A 1 -4.51 7.07 -17.62
N THR A 2 -4.91 6.11 -18.44
CA THR A 2 -6.32 5.74 -18.60
C THR A 2 -6.58 4.61 -17.61
N PHE A 3 -7.53 4.80 -16.71
CA PHE A 3 -7.95 3.77 -15.77
C PHE A 3 -8.43 2.52 -16.54
N ASN A 4 -8.04 1.33 -16.08
CA ASN A 4 -8.42 0.07 -16.68
C ASN A 4 -8.86 -0.90 -15.56
N PRO A 5 -10.17 -1.17 -15.40
CA PRO A 5 -10.69 -2.06 -14.37
C PRO A 5 -10.05 -3.46 -14.35
N ASN A 6 -9.60 -3.96 -15.51
CA ASN A 6 -9.02 -5.29 -15.62
C ASN A 6 -7.69 -5.46 -14.84
N ASP A 7 -6.96 -4.36 -14.61
CA ASP A 7 -5.73 -4.42 -13.82
C ASP A 7 -6.03 -4.70 -12.32
N TRP A 8 -7.26 -4.40 -11.89
CA TRP A 8 -7.76 -4.54 -10.53
C TRP A 8 -8.52 -5.85 -10.30
N ALA A 9 -9.13 -6.43 -11.34
CA ALA A 9 -10.08 -7.56 -11.25
C ALA A 9 -9.50 -8.85 -10.64
N GLY A 10 -10.01 -9.36 -9.52
CA GLY A 10 -9.56 -10.62 -8.92
C GLY A 10 -9.46 -10.55 -7.40
N GLN A 11 -8.84 -11.57 -6.80
CA GLN A 11 -8.70 -11.71 -5.36
C GLN A 11 -7.39 -11.12 -4.85
N TRP A 12 -7.48 -10.22 -3.88
CA TRP A 12 -6.35 -9.59 -3.22
C TRP A 12 -6.33 -9.97 -1.74
N GLU A 13 -5.12 -10.13 -1.20
CA GLU A 13 -4.84 -10.40 0.20
C GLU A 13 -4.20 -9.19 0.85
N SER A 14 -4.65 -8.88 2.07
CA SER A 14 -4.04 -7.85 2.89
C SER A 14 -2.59 -8.22 3.24
N PHE A 15 -1.70 -7.22 3.22
CA PHE A 15 -0.33 -7.41 3.67
C PHE A 15 -0.23 -7.83 5.14
N GLU A 16 -1.25 -7.50 5.94
CA GLU A 16 -1.25 -7.76 7.38
C GLU A 16 -1.06 -9.24 7.71
N HIS A 17 -1.55 -10.15 6.85
CA HIS A 17 -1.34 -11.59 6.97
C HIS A 17 0.15 -11.98 7.06
N TYR A 18 1.03 -11.19 6.44
CA TYR A 18 2.45 -11.50 6.32
C TYR A 18 3.31 -10.90 7.44
N ILE A 19 2.76 -9.99 8.24
CA ILE A 19 3.49 -9.29 9.32
C ILE A 19 3.88 -10.27 10.43
N ALA A 20 2.92 -11.07 10.88
CA ALA A 20 3.09 -12.05 11.94
C ALA A 20 3.37 -13.48 11.41
N SER A 21 3.56 -13.64 10.10
CA SER A 21 3.77 -14.95 9.48
C SER A 21 5.01 -15.64 10.02
N ASN A 22 4.87 -16.90 10.45
CA ASN A 22 5.96 -17.76 10.89
C ASN A 22 6.53 -18.65 9.76
N ASP A 23 6.08 -18.45 8.53
CA ASP A 23 6.63 -19.16 7.38
C ASP A 23 8.15 -18.89 7.25
N PRO A 24 9.01 -19.92 7.08
CA PRO A 24 10.44 -19.72 7.03
C PRO A 24 10.93 -18.78 5.92
N ALA A 25 10.28 -18.79 4.75
CA ALA A 25 10.65 -17.89 3.65
C ALA A 25 10.29 -16.44 4.00
N MET A 26 9.11 -16.23 4.57
CA MET A 26 8.68 -14.92 5.09
C MET A 26 9.61 -14.38 6.18
N GLN A 27 10.03 -15.24 7.10
CA GLN A 27 10.96 -14.88 8.16
C GLN A 27 12.33 -14.47 7.58
N ALA A 28 12.83 -15.22 6.61
CA ALA A 28 14.08 -14.90 5.91
C ALA A 28 13.98 -13.54 5.20
N THR A 29 12.87 -13.29 4.52
CA THR A 29 12.63 -11.99 3.89
C THR A 29 12.63 -10.85 4.90
N TRP A 30 11.92 -10.98 6.01
CA TRP A 30 11.85 -9.91 6.99
C TRP A 30 13.24 -9.56 7.53
N ASN A 31 14.10 -10.56 7.74
CA ASN A 31 15.48 -10.35 8.13
C ASN A 31 16.28 -9.61 7.05
N GLN A 32 16.09 -9.96 5.77
CA GLN A 32 16.74 -9.26 4.66
C GLN A 32 16.28 -7.80 4.55
N ALA A 33 14.97 -7.56 4.69
CA ALA A 33 14.39 -6.22 4.67
C ALA A 33 14.91 -5.35 5.82
N GLU A 34 15.04 -5.93 7.01
CA GLU A 34 15.59 -5.25 8.19
C GLU A 34 17.06 -4.88 7.98
N GLN A 35 17.88 -5.84 7.52
CA GLN A 35 19.29 -5.59 7.21
C GLN A 35 19.44 -4.51 6.13
N ALA A 36 18.64 -4.56 5.07
CA ALA A 36 18.64 -3.55 4.02
C ALA A 36 18.28 -2.17 4.58
N ALA A 37 17.22 -2.07 5.39
CA ALA A 37 16.79 -0.81 5.99
C ALA A 37 17.86 -0.21 6.92
N LEU A 38 18.48 -1.03 7.77
CA LEU A 38 19.54 -0.61 8.71
C LEU A 38 20.85 -0.22 7.99
N SER A 39 21.15 -0.86 6.86
CA SER A 39 22.37 -0.57 6.08
C SER A 39 22.36 0.80 5.40
N ASN A 40 21.18 1.41 5.22
CA ASN A 40 21.02 2.70 4.57
C ASN A 40 20.62 3.76 5.60
N PRO A 41 21.46 4.80 5.86
CA PRO A 41 21.17 5.84 6.85
C PRO A 41 19.83 6.57 6.63
N ALA A 42 19.32 6.64 5.40
CA ALA A 42 18.05 7.29 5.10
C ALA A 42 16.83 6.47 5.56
N THR A 43 16.96 5.14 5.65
CA THR A 43 15.87 4.20 6.01
C THR A 43 16.09 3.56 7.38
N ALA A 44 17.30 3.63 7.95
CA ALA A 44 17.62 3.08 9.26
C ALA A 44 16.66 3.55 10.37
N PRO A 45 16.17 4.81 10.40
CA PRO A 45 15.17 5.23 11.38
C PRO A 45 13.85 4.43 11.32
N MET A 46 13.46 3.93 10.14
CA MET A 46 12.23 3.11 10.00
C MET A 46 12.39 1.75 10.70
N ALA A 47 13.58 1.17 10.66
CA ALA A 47 13.88 -0.11 11.30
C ALA A 47 14.37 0.02 12.75
N ALA A 48 14.43 1.23 13.32
CA ALA A 48 14.97 1.46 14.66
C ALA A 48 14.24 0.67 15.78
N HIS A 49 12.96 0.35 15.56
CA HIS A 49 12.13 -0.45 16.47
C HIS A 49 11.65 -1.77 15.82
N GLY A 50 12.36 -2.23 14.80
CA GLY A 50 12.02 -3.40 14.02
C GLY A 50 11.26 -3.04 12.74
N ILE A 51 11.72 -3.56 11.60
CA ILE A 51 11.08 -3.29 10.30
C ILE A 51 9.61 -3.76 10.27
N ARG A 52 9.30 -4.87 10.94
CA ARG A 52 7.92 -5.38 11.07
C ARG A 52 7.01 -4.44 11.86
N THR A 53 7.53 -3.84 12.93
CA THR A 53 6.78 -2.88 13.74
C THR A 53 6.40 -1.67 12.89
N PHE A 54 7.34 -1.14 12.10
CA PHE A 54 7.06 -0.06 11.17
C PHE A 54 5.95 -0.44 10.19
N TRP A 55 6.06 -1.58 9.52
CA TRP A 55 5.07 -2.02 8.55
C TRP A 55 3.73 -2.38 9.18
N SER A 56 3.68 -2.83 10.42
CA SER A 56 2.42 -3.07 11.14
C SER A 56 1.61 -1.81 11.39
N MET A 57 2.27 -0.68 11.60
CA MET A 57 1.58 0.60 11.70
C MET A 57 1.26 1.17 10.31
N ALA A 58 2.18 1.02 9.36
CA ALA A 58 2.06 1.61 8.03
C ALA A 58 1.14 0.86 7.07
N CYS A 59 0.73 -0.38 7.42
CA CYS A 59 -0.16 -1.22 6.61
C CYS A 59 -1.43 -1.64 7.34
N ALA A 60 -1.67 -1.16 8.56
CA ALA A 60 -2.87 -1.50 9.31
C ALA A 60 -4.11 -1.16 8.48
N THR A 61 -5.10 -2.05 8.43
CA THR A 61 -6.37 -1.74 7.76
C THR A 61 -7.43 -1.28 8.74
N THR A 62 -7.27 -1.47 10.05
CA THR A 62 -8.28 -1.05 11.03
C THR A 62 -8.34 0.46 11.23
N SER A 63 -9.54 0.99 11.44
CA SER A 63 -9.80 2.39 11.80
C SER A 63 -10.93 2.50 12.84
N PRO A 64 -11.21 3.68 13.42
CA PRO A 64 -12.38 3.87 14.27
C PRO A 64 -13.71 3.56 13.58
N GLU A 65 -13.80 3.78 12.26
CA GLU A 65 -15.00 3.52 11.45
C GLU A 65 -15.11 2.05 11.01
N GLN A 66 -13.97 1.35 10.93
CA GLN A 66 -13.86 -0.05 10.58
C GLN A 66 -12.88 -0.76 11.53
N PRO A 67 -13.34 -1.19 12.72
CA PRO A 67 -12.46 -1.75 13.76
C PRO A 67 -12.01 -3.18 13.47
N LEU A 68 -12.63 -3.86 12.50
CA LEU A 68 -12.25 -5.22 12.11
C LEU A 68 -11.20 -5.16 10.99
N PRO A 69 -10.11 -5.94 11.09
CA PRO A 69 -9.12 -6.05 10.03
C PRO A 69 -9.74 -6.49 8.70
N ILE A 70 -9.23 -5.91 7.62
CA ILE A 70 -9.54 -6.33 6.25
C ILE A 70 -8.53 -7.41 5.89
N ALA A 71 -9.01 -8.62 5.66
CA ALA A 71 -8.18 -9.76 5.28
C ALA A 71 -7.84 -9.76 3.78
N GLY A 72 -8.70 -9.14 2.98
CA GLY A 72 -8.53 -9.06 1.54
C GLY A 72 -9.73 -8.43 0.87
N TRP A 73 -9.77 -8.51 -0.45
CA TRP A 73 -10.92 -8.08 -1.22
C TRP A 73 -10.99 -8.77 -2.59
N ARG A 74 -12.20 -8.86 -3.12
CA ARG A 74 -12.47 -9.32 -4.48
C ARG A 74 -12.89 -8.13 -5.32
N VAL A 75 -12.27 -7.98 -6.50
CA VAL A 75 -12.68 -7.01 -7.51
C VAL A 75 -13.33 -7.73 -8.68
N ASP A 76 -14.58 -7.40 -8.95
CA ASP A 76 -15.36 -7.89 -10.08
C ASP A 76 -15.63 -6.73 -11.07
N ALA A 77 -15.85 -7.06 -12.34
CA ALA A 77 -16.13 -6.06 -13.36
C ALA A 77 -17.44 -5.32 -13.07
N HIS A 78 -17.43 -3.99 -13.22
CA HIS A 78 -18.64 -3.16 -13.05
C HIS A 78 -18.59 -1.92 -13.95
N GLY A 79 -19.28 -1.99 -15.09
CA GLY A 79 -19.26 -0.93 -16.10
C GLY A 79 -17.87 -0.69 -16.69
N ASP A 80 -17.75 0.38 -17.48
CA ASP A 80 -16.50 0.73 -18.17
C ASP A 80 -15.59 1.64 -17.31
N ASP A 81 -16.18 2.39 -16.36
CA ASP A 81 -15.51 3.42 -15.55
C ASP A 81 -15.38 3.05 -14.05
N GLY A 82 -15.49 1.76 -13.73
CA GLY A 82 -15.54 1.30 -12.34
C GLY A 82 -15.29 -0.19 -12.12
N PHE A 83 -15.47 -0.61 -10.87
CA PHE A 83 -15.45 -2.00 -10.45
C PHE A 83 -16.38 -2.23 -9.25
N ALA A 84 -16.82 -3.47 -9.08
CA ALA A 84 -17.46 -3.90 -7.84
C ALA A 84 -16.37 -4.45 -6.94
N LEU A 85 -16.30 -3.99 -5.69
CA LEU A 85 -15.31 -4.45 -4.73
C LEU A 85 -16.01 -4.99 -3.48
N THR A 86 -15.75 -6.27 -3.19
CA THR A 86 -16.15 -6.96 -1.96
C THR A 86 -14.98 -6.95 -0.98
N TRP A 87 -15.15 -6.30 0.16
CA TRP A 87 -14.19 -6.32 1.28
C TRP A 87 -14.38 -7.61 2.09
N LEU A 88 -13.28 -8.28 2.45
CA LEU A 88 -13.30 -9.59 3.12
C LEU A 88 -12.76 -9.49 4.54
N ALA A 89 -13.43 -10.18 5.46
CA ALA A 89 -13.00 -10.39 6.84
C ALA A 89 -12.07 -11.62 6.95
N GLU A 90 -11.40 -11.77 8.10
CA GLU A 90 -10.47 -12.89 8.36
C GLU A 90 -11.11 -14.27 8.28
N ASP A 91 -12.40 -14.39 8.63
CA ASP A 91 -13.15 -15.65 8.55
C ASP A 91 -13.65 -15.97 7.13
N GLY A 92 -13.30 -15.14 6.14
CA GLY A 92 -13.75 -15.24 4.75
C GLY A 92 -15.15 -14.66 4.51
N GLY A 93 -15.79 -14.10 5.54
CA GLY A 93 -17.03 -13.35 5.41
C GLY A 93 -16.86 -12.03 4.65
N GLU A 94 -17.97 -11.48 4.16
CA GLU A 94 -17.98 -10.19 3.48
C GLU A 94 -18.24 -9.06 4.49
N LEU A 95 -17.34 -8.07 4.53
CA LEU A 95 -17.53 -6.82 5.27
C LEU A 95 -18.46 -5.85 4.54
N GLY A 96 -18.55 -5.98 3.21
CA GLY A 96 -19.44 -5.22 2.35
C GLY A 96 -19.03 -5.32 0.89
N THR A 97 -19.99 -5.11 -0.01
CA THR A 97 -19.76 -5.05 -1.46
C THR A 97 -20.30 -3.74 -2.01
N PHE A 98 -19.48 -3.02 -2.76
CA PHE A 98 -19.81 -1.68 -3.26
C PHE A 98 -19.39 -1.49 -4.71
N ALA A 99 -20.15 -0.69 -5.45
CA ALA A 99 -19.84 -0.30 -6.81
C ALA A 99 -19.04 1.01 -6.83
N TYR A 100 -17.75 0.93 -7.11
CA TYR A 100 -16.87 2.09 -7.17
C TYR A 100 -16.78 2.63 -8.59
N THR A 101 -16.88 3.94 -8.72
CA THR A 101 -16.60 4.67 -9.97
C THR A 101 -15.46 5.65 -9.76
N VAL A 102 -14.70 5.92 -10.81
CA VAL A 102 -13.63 6.93 -10.76
C VAL A 102 -14.24 8.31 -10.55
N HIS A 103 -13.89 8.97 -9.44
CA HIS A 103 -14.29 10.34 -9.15
C HIS A 103 -13.30 11.35 -9.75
N HIS A 104 -12.00 11.20 -9.44
CA HIS A 104 -10.91 11.97 -10.07
C HIS A 104 -9.54 11.33 -9.78
N VAL A 105 -8.47 11.89 -10.36
CA VAL A 105 -7.09 11.49 -10.08
C VAL A 105 -6.35 12.64 -9.40
N VAL A 106 -5.70 12.36 -8.27
CA VAL A 106 -4.79 13.28 -7.60
C VAL A 106 -3.37 13.06 -8.17
N PRO A 107 -2.75 14.04 -8.86
CA PRO A 107 -1.47 13.82 -9.53
C PRO A 107 -0.28 13.50 -8.61
N LYS A 108 -0.37 13.92 -7.34
CA LYS A 108 0.64 13.70 -6.29
C LYS A 108 -0.07 13.28 -5.00
N GLY A 109 -0.73 12.13 -5.04
CA GLY A 109 -1.46 11.56 -3.92
C GLY A 109 -0.54 10.73 -3.02
N LEU A 110 -0.93 9.48 -2.78
CA LEU A 110 -0.20 8.54 -1.94
C LEU A 110 1.24 8.39 -2.45
N GLU A 111 2.20 8.56 -1.53
CA GLU A 111 3.64 8.46 -1.81
C GLU A 111 4.15 9.43 -2.90
N GLY A 112 3.37 10.47 -3.20
CA GLY A 112 3.67 11.40 -4.30
C GLY A 112 3.38 10.83 -5.68
N SER A 113 2.78 9.64 -5.77
CA SER A 113 2.35 9.01 -7.02
C SER A 113 0.96 9.51 -7.44
N PRO A 114 0.60 9.40 -8.72
CA PRO A 114 -0.79 9.53 -9.13
C PRO A 114 -1.67 8.55 -8.35
N THR A 115 -2.76 9.04 -7.77
CA THR A 115 -3.69 8.25 -6.97
C THR A 115 -5.10 8.47 -7.50
N THR A 116 -5.79 7.38 -7.81
CA THR A 116 -7.17 7.42 -8.25
C THR A 116 -8.08 7.47 -7.03
N VAL A 117 -9.02 8.40 -7.04
CA VAL A 117 -10.08 8.54 -6.05
C VAL A 117 -11.33 7.91 -6.61
N PHE A 118 -11.89 6.97 -5.86
CA PHE A 118 -13.12 6.27 -6.19
C PHE A 118 -14.21 6.61 -5.17
N GLU A 119 -15.45 6.66 -5.65
CA GLU A 119 -16.65 6.79 -4.81
C GLU A 119 -17.57 5.59 -5.03
N ALA A 120 -18.02 4.99 -3.93
CA ALA A 120 -19.18 4.11 -3.89
C ALA A 120 -20.44 4.94 -3.63
N ALA A 121 -21.10 5.42 -4.69
CA ALA A 121 -22.23 6.34 -4.58
C ALA A 121 -23.49 5.71 -3.95
N ASP A 122 -23.55 4.37 -3.92
CA ASP A 122 -24.62 3.59 -3.30
C ASP A 122 -24.40 3.33 -1.80
N ALA A 123 -23.19 3.60 -1.29
CA ALA A 123 -22.89 3.47 0.14
C ALA A 123 -23.56 4.60 0.95
N SER A 124 -23.95 4.29 2.19
CA SER A 124 -24.43 5.31 3.13
C SER A 124 -23.33 6.33 3.45
N THR A 125 -23.72 7.52 3.90
CA THR A 125 -22.77 8.59 4.24
C THR A 125 -21.77 8.20 5.33
N ASP A 126 -22.18 7.28 6.21
CA ASP A 126 -21.41 6.85 7.37
C ASP A 126 -20.72 5.50 7.10
N CYS A 127 -20.79 4.99 5.86
CA CYS A 127 -20.14 3.73 5.49
C CYS A 127 -18.62 3.95 5.43
N PRO A 128 -17.80 3.18 6.18
CA PRO A 128 -16.35 3.36 6.18
C PRO A 128 -15.73 3.17 4.79
N PHE A 129 -16.37 2.40 3.92
CA PHE A 129 -15.87 2.07 2.60
C PHE A 129 -16.33 3.04 1.51
N ARG A 130 -17.03 4.13 1.83
CA ARG A 130 -17.60 5.01 0.80
C ARG A 130 -16.54 5.58 -0.16
N TRP A 131 -15.42 6.05 0.37
CA TRP A 131 -14.32 6.61 -0.42
C TRP A 131 -13.12 5.68 -0.39
N LEU A 132 -12.50 5.50 -1.56
CA LEU A 132 -11.30 4.71 -1.74
C LEU A 132 -10.27 5.53 -2.53
N LEU A 133 -9.08 5.69 -1.96
CA LEU A 133 -7.92 6.24 -2.64
C LEU A 133 -6.95 5.11 -2.89
N ALA A 134 -6.48 4.93 -4.12
CA ALA A 134 -5.51 3.90 -4.41
C ALA A 134 -4.52 4.28 -5.52
N ILE A 135 -3.28 3.83 -5.35
CA ILE A 135 -2.30 3.80 -6.44
C ILE A 135 -2.65 2.62 -7.34
N ASP A 136 -2.65 2.83 -8.65
CA ASP A 136 -2.93 1.76 -9.62
C ASP A 136 -2.03 0.52 -9.38
N PRO A 137 -2.58 -0.71 -9.50
CA PRO A 137 -1.82 -1.94 -9.31
C PRO A 137 -0.53 -1.98 -10.10
N MET A 138 0.58 -2.27 -9.40
CA MET A 138 1.87 -2.38 -10.02
C MET A 138 2.75 -3.47 -9.36
N PRO A 139 3.64 -4.13 -10.13
CA PRO A 139 3.67 -4.17 -11.59
C PRO A 139 2.40 -4.81 -12.18
N ALA A 140 2.24 -4.70 -13.50
CA ALA A 140 1.14 -5.36 -14.21
C ALA A 140 1.14 -6.88 -13.93
N ARG A 141 -0.04 -7.48 -13.81
CA ARG A 141 -0.19 -8.88 -13.38
C ARG A 141 0.61 -9.88 -14.21
N GLY A 142 0.62 -9.69 -15.54
CA GLY A 142 1.37 -10.55 -16.46
C GLY A 142 2.89 -10.52 -16.26
N ALA A 143 3.43 -9.54 -15.52
CA ALA A 143 4.86 -9.46 -15.22
C ALA A 143 5.34 -10.67 -14.42
N PHE A 144 4.51 -11.22 -13.53
CA PHE A 144 4.89 -12.37 -12.71
C PHE A 144 5.20 -13.61 -13.55
N ALA A 145 4.41 -13.87 -14.59
CA ALA A 145 4.64 -15.00 -15.51
C ALA A 145 5.99 -14.90 -16.27
N GLN A 146 6.60 -13.71 -16.27
CA GLN A 146 7.89 -13.44 -16.90
C GLN A 146 9.04 -13.35 -15.88
N GLY A 147 8.81 -13.79 -14.63
CA GLY A 147 9.78 -13.70 -13.53
C GLY A 147 9.83 -12.33 -12.84
N GLY A 148 8.85 -11.45 -13.12
CA GLY A 148 8.68 -10.18 -12.42
C GLY A 148 8.03 -10.33 -11.04
N LEU A 149 7.81 -9.21 -10.35
CA LEU A 149 7.20 -9.19 -9.02
C LEU A 149 5.68 -9.43 -9.08
N LEU A 150 5.11 -9.88 -7.95
CA LEU A 150 3.67 -9.92 -7.76
C LEU A 150 3.09 -8.50 -7.79
N SER A 151 1.92 -8.37 -8.41
CA SER A 151 1.17 -7.12 -8.41
C SER A 151 0.70 -6.80 -7.00
N HIS A 152 0.85 -5.54 -6.60
CA HIS A 152 0.38 -5.00 -5.33
C HIS A 152 -0.17 -3.59 -5.55
N LEU A 153 -0.92 -3.11 -4.57
CA LEU A 153 -1.43 -1.74 -4.55
C LEU A 153 -1.43 -1.18 -3.13
N HIS A 154 -1.43 0.14 -3.06
CA HIS A 154 -1.47 0.91 -1.83
C HIS A 154 -2.77 1.69 -1.83
N PHE A 155 -3.49 1.67 -0.71
CA PHE A 155 -4.78 2.32 -0.61
C PHE A 155 -5.04 2.95 0.76
N GLN A 156 -6.04 3.82 0.78
CA GLN A 156 -6.67 4.37 1.97
C GLN A 156 -8.19 4.40 1.74
N TYR A 157 -8.97 4.33 2.82
CA TYR A 157 -10.42 4.34 2.73
C TYR A 157 -11.03 5.04 3.95
N ALA A 158 -12.20 5.67 3.75
CA ALA A 158 -12.95 6.35 4.80
C ALA A 158 -14.39 6.64 4.35
N SER A 159 -15.27 6.94 5.31
CA SER A 159 -16.62 7.43 5.02
C SER A 159 -16.64 8.85 4.45
N ASP A 160 -15.63 9.67 4.76
CA ASP A 160 -15.49 11.06 4.33
C ASP A 160 -14.22 11.30 3.50
N LEU A 161 -14.38 11.92 2.32
CA LEU A 161 -13.28 12.20 1.41
C LEU A 161 -12.27 13.20 1.99
N HIS A 162 -12.74 14.16 2.79
CA HIS A 162 -11.83 15.16 3.37
C HIS A 162 -10.84 14.49 4.31
N THR A 163 -11.26 13.50 5.09
CA THR A 163 -10.36 12.68 5.92
C THR A 163 -9.20 12.07 5.12
N LEU A 164 -9.42 11.68 3.86
CA LEU A 164 -8.39 11.09 3.00
C LEU A 164 -7.51 12.13 2.29
N LEU A 165 -8.09 13.29 1.93
CA LEU A 165 -7.39 14.34 1.18
C LEU A 165 -6.73 15.38 2.08
N ASP A 166 -7.08 15.47 3.37
CA ASP A 166 -6.56 16.46 4.31
C ASP A 166 -5.12 16.16 4.78
N MET A 167 -4.32 15.58 3.88
CA MET A 167 -2.86 15.45 3.89
C MET A 167 -2.14 16.82 3.94
N SER A 168 -2.87 17.93 4.15
CA SER A 168 -2.38 19.30 4.26
C SER A 168 -2.80 20.06 5.54
N ALA A 169 -3.65 19.50 6.43
CA ALA A 169 -4.00 20.20 7.67
C ALA A 169 -2.93 20.04 8.76
N ASP A 170 -2.08 21.07 8.80
CA ASP A 170 -1.36 21.55 9.97
C ASP A 170 -2.31 21.63 11.20
N ARG A 171 -2.11 20.74 12.18
CA ARG A 171 -2.48 21.02 13.59
C ARG A 171 -1.19 21.23 14.37
N PRO A 172 -1.06 22.34 15.13
CA PRO A 172 0.23 22.79 15.64
C PRO A 172 0.77 21.93 16.78
N ALA A 173 2.06 21.59 16.64
CA ALA A 173 3.14 21.60 17.65
C ALA A 173 2.87 21.02 19.06
N HIS A 174 3.20 19.74 19.23
CA HIS A 174 3.84 19.25 20.47
C HIS A 174 5.03 18.34 20.17
N CYS A 175 6.03 18.85 19.44
CA CYS A 175 7.43 18.45 19.65
C CYS A 175 8.37 19.43 18.94
N ALA A 176 8.60 20.60 19.54
CA ALA A 176 9.84 21.30 19.28
C ALA A 176 10.94 20.54 20.03
N THR A 177 11.97 20.03 19.34
CA THR A 177 13.40 20.30 19.62
C THR A 177 14.30 19.66 18.53
N ARG A 178 15.06 20.52 17.83
CA ARG A 178 16.40 20.31 17.20
C ARG A 178 16.64 19.09 16.29
N ALA A 179 16.88 19.34 14.99
CA ALA A 179 18.22 19.62 14.43
C ALA A 179 18.27 19.44 12.89
N GLY A 180 18.67 20.51 12.18
CA GLY A 180 19.53 20.50 10.98
C GLY A 180 19.13 19.68 9.75
N THR A 181 18.47 20.32 8.79
CA THR A 181 18.35 19.85 7.40
C THR A 181 19.51 20.35 6.54
N PRO A 182 20.17 19.49 5.73
CA PRO A 182 20.83 19.94 4.50
C PRO A 182 20.11 19.39 3.23
N PRO A 183 20.28 20.06 2.07
CA PRO A 183 19.45 19.86 0.89
C PRO A 183 19.90 18.70 -0.03
N CYS A 184 18.96 18.26 -0.87
CA CYS A 184 19.06 17.21 -1.89
C CYS A 184 20.35 17.21 -2.72
N ALA A 185 20.94 16.01 -2.92
CA ALA A 185 21.88 15.75 -3.99
C ALA A 185 21.41 14.54 -4.84
N ARG A 186 21.43 14.75 -6.15
CA ARG A 186 21.03 13.83 -7.22
C ARG A 186 22.22 12.92 -7.53
N MET A 187 22.07 11.59 -7.50
CA MET A 187 23.12 10.71 -8.04
C MET A 187 22.53 9.61 -8.93
N ARG A 188 23.00 9.64 -10.19
CA ARG A 188 22.86 8.57 -11.18
C ARG A 188 23.87 7.48 -10.85
N ALA A 189 23.49 6.22 -10.94
CA ALA A 189 24.40 5.14 -11.32
C ALA A 189 23.62 3.94 -11.88
N ARG A 190 24.05 3.46 -13.05
CA ARG A 190 23.75 2.14 -13.61
C ARG A 190 24.71 1.13 -12.98
N SER A 191 24.25 -0.07 -12.63
CA SER A 191 25.12 -1.26 -12.66
C SER A 191 24.30 -2.55 -12.77
N THR A 192 24.58 -3.27 -13.86
CA THR A 192 24.13 -4.62 -14.18
C THR A 192 24.96 -5.66 -13.43
N ILE A 193 24.33 -6.54 -12.64
CA ILE A 193 24.88 -7.86 -12.27
C ILE A 193 23.73 -8.88 -12.21
N ALA A 194 23.89 -9.99 -12.92
CA ALA A 194 23.00 -11.15 -12.90
C ALA A 194 23.60 -12.27 -12.01
N ALA A 195 22.79 -12.90 -11.15
CA ALA A 195 23.08 -14.16 -10.43
C ALA A 195 21.77 -14.75 -9.83
N PRO A 196 21.72 -16.01 -9.34
CA PRO A 196 20.90 -17.07 -9.92
C PRO A 196 19.62 -17.43 -9.13
N SER A 197 18.73 -18.10 -9.86
CA SER A 197 17.54 -18.83 -9.44
C SER A 197 17.69 -19.62 -8.14
N SER A 198 16.91 -19.26 -7.12
CA SER A 198 15.81 -20.08 -6.56
C SER A 198 15.41 -19.55 -5.17
N ALA A 199 14.45 -18.61 -5.15
CA ALA A 199 13.51 -18.25 -4.05
C ALA A 199 13.04 -16.79 -4.25
N PRO A 200 12.07 -16.49 -5.13
CA PRO A 200 11.57 -15.13 -5.27
C PRO A 200 10.21 -15.06 -4.57
N CYS A 201 10.22 -14.81 -3.27
CA CYS A 201 9.07 -14.20 -2.65
C CYS A 201 9.57 -13.34 -1.50
N ILE A 202 9.23 -12.06 -1.63
CA ILE A 202 9.24 -11.05 -0.61
C ILE A 202 10.67 -10.45 -0.43
N ILE A 203 10.78 -9.18 -0.87
CA ILE A 203 11.84 -8.19 -0.62
C ILE A 203 13.29 -8.66 -0.87
N SER A 204 13.66 -8.96 -2.12
CA SER A 204 15.08 -8.88 -2.49
C SER A 204 15.31 -8.68 -4.00
N THR A 205 15.52 -7.43 -4.41
CA THR A 205 16.41 -7.13 -5.54
C THR A 205 17.30 -5.94 -5.19
N PRO A 206 18.58 -5.91 -5.61
CA PRO A 206 19.57 -4.91 -5.18
C PRO A 206 19.36 -3.52 -5.79
N GLU A 207 18.38 -3.35 -6.66
CA GLU A 207 17.95 -2.06 -7.18
C GLU A 207 16.75 -1.56 -6.36
N CYS A 208 17.05 -1.07 -5.16
CA CYS A 208 16.12 -0.27 -4.35
C CYS A 208 15.71 0.98 -5.13
N HIS A 209 14.71 0.87 -5.99
CA HIS A 209 13.82 1.99 -6.26
C HIS A 209 13.02 2.20 -4.97
N LEU A 210 13.55 3.09 -4.13
CA LEU A 210 12.96 3.52 -2.87
C LEU A 210 11.44 3.70 -3.02
N ILE A 211 10.66 2.86 -2.34
CA ILE A 211 9.35 3.27 -1.83
C ILE A 211 9.67 4.36 -0.81
N GLN A 212 9.78 5.59 -1.30
CA GLN A 212 10.09 6.75 -0.49
C GLN A 212 8.80 7.18 0.19
N CYS A 213 8.36 6.40 1.18
CA CYS A 213 7.28 6.82 2.06
C CYS A 213 7.84 7.97 2.91
N ARG A 214 7.66 9.21 2.44
CA ARG A 214 7.98 10.40 3.24
C ARG A 214 7.07 10.35 4.46
N SER A 215 7.63 9.94 5.60
CA SER A 215 7.04 10.18 6.90
C SER A 215 6.95 11.69 7.12
N ARG A 216 5.80 12.27 6.76
CA ARG A 216 5.34 13.54 7.30
C ARG A 216 3.90 13.31 7.73
N THR A 217 3.76 12.85 8.97
CA THR A 217 2.53 13.02 9.78
C THR A 217 1.24 12.86 8.97
N ALA A 218 0.94 11.64 8.52
CA ALA A 218 -0.34 11.34 7.89
C ALA A 218 -1.30 10.83 8.96
N ILE A 219 -2.41 11.54 9.13
CA ILE A 219 -3.56 11.12 9.92
C ILE A 219 -4.30 10.10 9.04
N GLY A 220 -4.30 8.83 9.45
CA GLY A 220 -4.99 7.73 8.76
C GLY A 220 -4.04 6.59 8.36
N PRO A 221 -4.41 5.31 8.57
CA PRO A 221 -3.60 4.19 8.13
C PRO A 221 -3.44 4.19 6.60
N GLN A 222 -2.22 3.97 6.12
CA GLN A 222 -2.02 3.47 4.75
C GLN A 222 -2.14 1.95 4.80
N SER A 223 -2.66 1.35 3.75
CA SER A 223 -2.86 -0.10 3.70
C SER A 223 -2.31 -0.64 2.39
N HIS A 224 -1.77 -1.86 2.43
CA HIS A 224 -1.10 -2.52 1.31
C HIS A 224 -1.69 -3.90 1.08
N ALA A 225 -1.73 -4.35 -0.17
CA ALA A 225 -2.17 -5.70 -0.49
C ALA A 225 -1.53 -6.29 -1.74
N TYR A 226 -1.64 -7.61 -1.83
CA TYR A 226 -1.03 -8.47 -2.84
C TYR A 226 -2.11 -9.26 -3.55
N LEU A 227 -1.92 -9.54 -4.84
CA LEU A 227 -2.84 -10.42 -5.56
C LEU A 227 -2.63 -11.88 -5.12
N ARG A 228 -3.72 -12.59 -4.80
CA ARG A 228 -3.70 -14.05 -4.60
C ARG A 228 -3.84 -14.75 -5.95
N TYR A 229 -2.87 -15.59 -6.32
CA TYR A 229 -3.07 -16.53 -7.42
C TYR A 229 -3.85 -17.75 -6.92
N GLY A 230 -4.96 -18.05 -7.59
CA GLY A 230 -5.65 -19.34 -7.51
C GLY A 230 -5.02 -20.37 -8.44
#